data_AF-A0A431TWM4-F1
#
_entry.id   AF-A0A431TWM4-F1
#
_cell.length_a   1.000
_cell.length_b   1.000
_cell.length_c   1.000
_cell.angle_alpha   90.00
_cell.angle_beta   90.00
_cell.angle_gamma   90.00
#
_symmetry.space_group_name_H-M   'P 1'
#
loop_
_entity.id
_entity.type
_entity.pdbx_description
1 polymer ?
#
loop_
_entity_poly.entity_id
_entity_poly.type
_entity_poly.pdbx_seq_one_letter_code
_entity_poly.pdbx_strand_id
1 'polypeptide(L)'
;MSNEVDHPSYSMFNEFIRILLDAGNRCGELFVLRESEGGSRPRPKAWAKIPHAEWIPQQVMDYGLQLNGCVVEWVSPDDDSGRPKAVGRFQLLTLDDIYSDWSKELGLHHEPADSRLHHFKVVDLAYTDVCVGLYHDEAQDPGLYVFRPASGEQPYPLYLDLLGYARLLTKSLGYQNWQIALLQLLPDDGINIGHRLEPEYPELREMMSAWVPEFDYEAFVAQYQELQLRNYTPSGLATSSSST
;
A
#
# COMPACT_ATOMS: atom_id res chain seq x y z
N MET A 1 16.21 -32.18 36.26
CA MET A 1 16.30 -30.74 35.94
C MET A 1 16.17 -30.64 34.44
N SER A 2 14.93 -30.59 33.97
CA SER A 2 14.61 -30.47 32.56
C SER A 2 14.24 -29.01 32.34
N ASN A 3 15.02 -28.31 31.52
CA ASN A 3 14.73 -26.93 31.16
C ASN A 3 13.46 -26.92 30.32
N GLU A 4 12.34 -26.50 30.92
CA GLU A 4 11.20 -25.97 30.18
C GLU A 4 11.69 -24.71 29.47
N VAL A 5 11.87 -24.84 28.15
CA VAL A 5 11.97 -23.70 27.27
C VAL A 5 10.56 -23.14 27.19
N ASP A 6 10.31 -22.07 27.93
CA ASP A 6 9.13 -21.22 27.76
C ASP A 6 9.10 -20.77 26.29
N HIS A 7 8.26 -21.42 25.50
CA HIS A 7 7.87 -20.89 24.21
C HIS A 7 7.00 -19.67 24.47
N PRO A 8 7.42 -18.45 24.06
CA PRO A 8 6.59 -17.28 24.23
C PRO A 8 5.26 -17.52 23.50
N SER A 9 4.18 -17.28 24.24
CA SER A 9 2.82 -17.51 23.80
C SER A 9 2.54 -16.87 22.43
N TYR A 10 2.14 -17.68 21.46
CA TYR A 10 1.50 -17.28 20.20
C TYR A 10 0.12 -16.65 20.49
N SER A 11 0.10 -15.46 21.09
CA SER A 11 -1.11 -14.76 21.49
C SER A 11 -1.03 -13.26 21.20
N MET A 12 -0.77 -12.90 19.94
CA MET A 12 -1.28 -11.66 19.36
C MET A 12 -1.52 -11.93 17.88
N PHE A 13 -2.78 -11.82 17.44
CA PHE A 13 -3.03 -11.45 16.05
C PHE A 13 -2.20 -10.18 15.80
N ASN A 14 -1.26 -10.22 14.84
CA ASN A 14 -0.49 -9.04 14.48
C ASN A 14 -1.46 -7.93 14.10
N GLU A 15 -1.18 -6.73 14.62
CA GLU A 15 -1.96 -5.52 14.40
C GLU A 15 -2.36 -5.37 12.92
N PHE A 16 -1.42 -5.70 12.03
CA PHE A 16 -1.62 -5.66 10.59
C PHE A 16 -2.82 -6.48 10.08
N ILE A 17 -2.97 -7.72 10.51
CA ILE A 17 -4.08 -8.58 10.07
C ILE A 17 -5.40 -8.04 10.59
N ARG A 18 -5.40 -7.64 11.87
CA ARG A 18 -6.60 -7.08 12.50
C ARG A 18 -7.07 -5.85 11.73
N ILE A 19 -6.15 -4.94 11.39
CA ILE A 19 -6.41 -3.75 10.56
C ILE A 19 -7.09 -4.14 9.24
N LEU A 20 -6.57 -5.12 8.52
CA LEU A 20 -7.12 -5.50 7.21
C LEU A 20 -8.47 -6.22 7.30
N LEU A 21 -8.65 -7.10 8.29
CA LEU A 21 -9.92 -7.76 8.54
C LEU A 21 -10.98 -6.74 8.98
N ASP A 22 -10.62 -5.79 9.85
CA ASP A 22 -11.51 -4.71 10.29
C ASP A 22 -11.91 -3.82 9.10
N ALA A 23 -10.98 -3.48 8.21
CA ALA A 23 -11.27 -2.75 6.98
C ALA A 23 -12.25 -3.52 6.09
N GLY A 24 -11.99 -4.81 5.83
CA GLY A 24 -12.86 -5.64 5.00
C GLY A 24 -14.27 -5.80 5.57
N ASN A 25 -14.38 -6.02 6.89
CA ASN A 25 -15.66 -6.06 7.59
C ASN A 25 -16.40 -4.73 7.47
N ARG A 26 -15.70 -3.61 7.68
CA ARG A 26 -16.30 -2.28 7.57
C ARG A 26 -16.79 -1.98 6.15
N CYS A 27 -16.05 -2.41 5.12
CA CYS A 27 -16.51 -2.34 3.74
C CYS A 27 -17.83 -3.12 3.56
N GLY A 28 -17.95 -4.32 4.14
CA GLY A 28 -19.16 -5.14 4.05
C GLY A 28 -20.37 -4.57 4.82
N GLU A 29 -20.13 -3.75 5.84
CA GLU A 29 -21.19 -3.05 6.58
C GLU A 29 -21.74 -1.85 5.82
N LEU A 30 -20.88 -1.14 5.06
CA LEU A 30 -21.23 0.13 4.42
C LEU A 30 -21.55 0.00 2.94
N PHE A 31 -21.01 -1.01 2.27
CA PHE A 31 -21.00 -1.10 0.81
C PHE A 31 -21.44 -2.47 0.29
N VAL A 32 -21.73 -2.52 -1.01
CA VAL A 32 -21.97 -3.77 -1.72
C VAL A 32 -20.62 -4.35 -2.14
N LEU A 33 -20.23 -5.46 -1.52
CA LEU A 33 -18.99 -6.16 -1.88
C LEU A 33 -19.13 -6.84 -3.26
N ARG A 34 -18.14 -6.61 -4.12
CA ARG A 34 -17.97 -7.28 -5.41
C ARG A 34 -17.02 -8.46 -5.31
N GLU A 35 -15.97 -8.31 -4.51
CA GLU A 35 -14.97 -9.33 -4.23
C GLU A 35 -14.55 -9.22 -2.76
N SER A 36 -14.36 -10.36 -2.11
CA SER A 36 -13.86 -10.41 -0.73
C SER A 36 -13.22 -11.77 -0.51
N GLU A 37 -11.89 -11.79 -0.56
CA GLU A 37 -11.12 -12.99 -0.24
C GLU A 37 -10.03 -12.65 0.78
N GLY A 38 -10.13 -13.34 1.93
CA GLY A 38 -9.10 -13.32 2.97
C GLY A 38 -7.94 -14.26 2.59
N GLY A 39 -6.72 -13.87 2.97
CA GLY A 39 -5.49 -14.50 2.51
C GLY A 39 -5.40 -16.02 2.61
N SER A 40 -4.57 -16.55 1.72
CA SER A 40 -4.20 -17.96 1.72
C SER A 40 -3.37 -18.33 2.95
N ARG A 41 -3.39 -19.61 3.34
CA ARG A 41 -2.54 -20.07 4.44
C ARG A 41 -1.05 -19.85 4.08
N PRO A 42 -0.25 -19.28 4.99
CA PRO A 42 1.18 -19.07 4.78
C PRO A 42 1.85 -20.40 4.43
N ARG A 43 2.69 -20.40 3.38
CA ARG A 43 3.50 -21.56 2.99
C ARG A 43 4.88 -21.43 3.61
N PRO A 44 5.27 -22.24 4.62
CA PRO A 44 6.46 -22.02 5.46
C PRO A 44 7.84 -22.08 4.76
N LYS A 45 7.88 -22.10 3.42
CA LYS A 45 9.09 -22.24 2.59
C LYS A 45 9.01 -21.47 1.27
N ALA A 46 7.97 -20.66 1.04
CA ALA A 46 7.82 -19.91 -0.21
C ALA A 46 8.94 -18.87 -0.37
N TRP A 47 9.29 -18.18 0.73
CA TRP A 47 10.31 -17.12 0.73
C TRP A 47 11.74 -17.60 0.52
N ALA A 48 12.05 -18.87 0.80
CA ALA A 48 13.40 -19.42 0.60
C ALA A 48 13.83 -19.44 -0.89
N LYS A 49 12.88 -19.21 -1.81
CA LYS A 49 13.12 -19.12 -3.26
C LYS A 49 13.21 -17.68 -3.75
N ILE A 50 12.88 -16.69 -2.91
CA ILE A 50 12.99 -15.28 -3.26
C ILE A 50 14.48 -14.91 -3.25
N PRO A 51 15.05 -14.41 -4.36
CA PRO A 51 16.42 -13.93 -4.37
C PRO A 51 16.62 -12.84 -3.33
N HIS A 52 17.69 -12.93 -2.54
CA HIS A 52 17.97 -11.98 -1.46
C HIS A 52 16.82 -11.83 -0.45
N ALA A 53 16.29 -12.95 0.06
CA ALA A 53 15.21 -12.93 1.04
C ALA A 53 15.54 -12.10 2.31
N GLU A 54 16.82 -11.90 2.61
CA GLU A 54 17.31 -11.01 3.67
C GLU A 54 17.01 -9.52 3.44
N TRP A 55 16.68 -9.11 2.20
CA TRP A 55 16.28 -7.73 1.89
C TRP A 55 14.78 -7.47 2.05
N ILE A 56 13.97 -8.51 2.30
CA ILE A 56 12.54 -8.35 2.46
C ILE A 56 12.27 -7.61 3.78
N PRO A 57 11.54 -6.47 3.76
CA PRO A 57 11.18 -5.77 4.98
C PRO A 57 10.41 -6.69 5.94
N GLN A 58 10.74 -6.64 7.23
CA GLN A 58 10.13 -7.53 8.23
C GLN A 58 8.59 -7.47 8.22
N GLN A 59 8.00 -6.30 7.96
CA GLN A 59 6.55 -6.13 7.88
C GLN A 59 5.92 -6.90 6.70
N VAL A 60 6.62 -7.00 5.57
CA VAL A 60 6.19 -7.77 4.39
C VAL A 60 6.29 -9.27 4.69
N MET A 61 7.36 -9.69 5.37
CA MET A 61 7.49 -11.07 5.87
C MET A 61 6.37 -11.41 6.85
N ASP A 62 6.11 -10.55 7.83
CA ASP A 62 5.07 -10.75 8.84
C ASP A 62 3.68 -10.81 8.21
N TYR A 63 3.43 -9.95 7.22
CA TYR A 63 2.23 -10.02 6.39
C TYR A 63 2.11 -11.39 5.74
N GLY A 64 3.06 -11.80 4.88
CA GLY A 64 2.96 -13.07 4.17
C GLY A 64 2.97 -14.33 5.04
N LEU A 65 3.53 -14.24 6.26
CA LEU A 65 3.51 -15.31 7.26
C LEU A 65 2.18 -15.46 7.98
N GLN A 66 1.33 -14.45 7.96
CA GLN A 66 0.11 -14.45 8.77
C GLN A 66 -1.16 -14.21 7.94
N LEU A 67 -1.07 -13.41 6.89
CA LEU A 67 -2.09 -13.14 5.89
C LEU A 67 -1.43 -13.06 4.51
N ASN A 68 -1.54 -14.10 3.70
CA ASN A 68 -0.87 -14.16 2.40
C ASN A 68 -1.86 -13.88 1.26
N GLY A 69 -1.98 -12.60 0.90
CA GLY A 69 -3.00 -12.09 -0.02
C GLY A 69 -4.20 -11.50 0.73
N CYS A 70 -4.83 -10.46 0.20
CA CYS A 70 -6.16 -10.01 0.63
C CYS A 70 -6.74 -9.13 -0.46
N VAL A 71 -7.96 -9.43 -0.89
CA VAL A 71 -8.69 -8.59 -1.84
C VAL A 71 -10.05 -8.21 -1.27
N VAL A 72 -10.36 -6.93 -1.34
CA VAL A 72 -11.69 -6.39 -1.10
C VAL A 72 -11.98 -5.40 -2.21
N GLU A 73 -13.08 -5.62 -2.91
CA GLU A 73 -13.64 -4.69 -3.89
C GLU A 73 -15.07 -4.38 -3.51
N TRP A 74 -15.45 -3.11 -3.55
CA TRP A 74 -16.78 -2.67 -3.18
C TRP A 74 -17.28 -1.53 -4.07
N VAL A 75 -18.60 -1.41 -4.12
CA VAL A 75 -19.30 -0.30 -4.74
C VAL A 75 -20.35 0.27 -3.80
N SER A 76 -20.58 1.58 -3.88
CA SER A 76 -21.64 2.25 -3.16
C SER A 76 -23.01 1.65 -3.48
N PRO A 77 -23.89 1.44 -2.48
CA PRO A 77 -25.27 1.03 -2.71
C PRO A 77 -26.02 1.86 -3.76
N ASP A 78 -26.96 1.22 -4.45
CA ASP A 78 -28.00 1.92 -5.22
C ASP A 78 -29.09 2.37 -4.24
N ASP A 79 -29.04 3.64 -3.81
CA ASP A 79 -30.08 4.25 -2.98
C ASP A 79 -30.55 5.60 -3.54
N ASP A 80 -31.74 6.03 -3.12
CA ASP A 80 -32.33 7.31 -3.53
C ASP A 80 -31.78 8.50 -2.72
N SER A 81 -30.62 8.35 -2.06
CA SER A 81 -30.05 9.37 -1.18
C SER A 81 -29.47 10.58 -1.92
N GLY A 82 -29.33 10.48 -3.25
CA GLY A 82 -28.69 11.50 -4.08
C GLY A 82 -27.16 11.59 -3.88
N ARG A 83 -26.57 10.66 -3.12
CA ARG A 83 -25.12 10.59 -2.94
C ARG A 83 -24.41 10.18 -4.24
N PRO A 84 -23.23 10.72 -4.52
CA PRO A 84 -22.44 10.32 -5.69
C PRO A 84 -22.04 8.85 -5.61
N LYS A 85 -21.90 8.21 -6.76
CA LYS A 85 -21.40 6.83 -6.83
C LYS A 85 -19.93 6.77 -6.42
N ALA A 86 -19.62 5.82 -5.55
CA ALA A 86 -18.28 5.58 -5.06
C ALA A 86 -17.90 4.11 -5.26
N VAL A 87 -16.62 3.87 -5.49
CA VAL A 87 -16.03 2.54 -5.60
C VAL A 87 -14.73 2.51 -4.83
N GLY A 88 -14.31 1.33 -4.42
CA GLY A 88 -13.02 1.12 -3.80
C GLY A 88 -12.53 -0.29 -3.94
N ARG A 89 -11.20 -0.42 -3.90
CA ARG A 89 -10.49 -1.68 -3.94
C ARG A 89 -9.16 -1.55 -3.21
N PHE A 90 -8.85 -2.58 -2.44
CA PHE A 90 -7.49 -2.88 -2.07
C PHE A 90 -7.22 -4.35 -2.35
N GLN A 91 -6.07 -4.62 -2.93
CA GLN A 91 -5.62 -5.96 -3.27
C GLN A 91 -4.17 -6.09 -2.85
N LEU A 92 -3.97 -6.39 -1.57
CA LEU A 92 -2.66 -6.77 -1.07
C LEU A 92 -2.29 -8.13 -1.66
N LEU A 93 -1.19 -8.16 -2.40
CA LEU A 93 -0.76 -9.32 -3.16
C LEU A 93 -0.18 -10.41 -2.27
N THR A 94 -0.16 -11.66 -2.74
CA THR A 94 0.56 -12.72 -2.03
C THR A 94 2.06 -12.49 -2.11
N LEU A 95 2.88 -13.06 -1.21
CA LEU A 95 4.34 -12.97 -1.34
C LEU A 95 4.85 -13.49 -2.69
N ASP A 96 4.26 -14.57 -3.20
CA ASP A 96 4.65 -15.14 -4.48
C ASP A 96 4.39 -14.13 -5.63
N ASP A 97 3.29 -13.38 -5.55
CA ASP A 97 2.93 -12.33 -6.52
C ASP A 97 3.75 -11.04 -6.31
N ILE A 98 4.00 -10.61 -5.08
CA ILE A 98 4.84 -9.43 -4.79
C ILE A 98 6.21 -9.59 -5.44
N TYR A 99 6.80 -10.78 -5.29
CA TYR A 99 8.14 -11.09 -5.76
C TYR A 99 8.19 -11.75 -7.15
N SER A 100 7.09 -11.75 -7.90
CA SER A 100 7.09 -12.20 -9.29
C SER A 100 7.84 -11.23 -10.21
N ASP A 101 7.97 -11.62 -11.47
CA ASP A 101 8.41 -10.71 -12.52
C ASP A 101 7.24 -9.81 -12.92
N TRP A 102 7.41 -8.50 -12.73
CA TRP A 102 6.44 -7.46 -13.07
C TRP A 102 6.86 -6.65 -14.31
N SER A 103 7.94 -7.05 -14.98
CA SER A 103 8.57 -6.23 -16.02
C SER A 103 7.64 -5.93 -17.20
N LYS A 104 6.72 -6.84 -17.51
CA LYS A 104 5.76 -6.68 -18.60
C LYS A 104 4.64 -5.73 -18.21
N GLU A 105 4.04 -5.97 -17.04
CA GLU A 105 2.90 -5.23 -16.48
C GLU A 105 3.28 -3.77 -16.18
N LEU A 106 4.52 -3.56 -15.73
CA LEU A 106 5.07 -2.24 -15.43
C LEU A 106 5.72 -1.56 -16.65
N GLY A 107 5.75 -2.20 -17.82
CA GLY A 107 6.29 -1.60 -19.03
C GLY A 107 7.81 -1.41 -19.04
N LEU A 108 8.56 -2.17 -18.26
CA LEU A 108 10.01 -1.96 -18.02
C LEU A 108 10.92 -2.36 -19.19
N HIS A 109 10.36 -2.80 -20.31
CA HIS A 109 11.12 -3.18 -21.51
C HIS A 109 11.81 -1.99 -22.19
N HIS A 110 11.41 -0.76 -21.83
CA HIS A 110 12.02 0.48 -22.29
C HIS A 110 13.01 1.08 -21.28
N GLU A 111 13.07 0.53 -20.07
CA GLU A 111 13.97 1.01 -19.04
C GLU A 111 15.41 0.53 -19.28
N PRO A 112 16.42 1.34 -18.93
CA PRO A 112 17.80 0.89 -18.86
C PRO A 112 17.93 -0.34 -17.96
N ALA A 113 18.77 -1.30 -18.34
CA ALA A 113 18.92 -2.54 -17.57
C ALA A 113 19.46 -2.34 -16.13
N ASP A 114 20.13 -1.22 -15.89
CA ASP A 114 20.62 -0.76 -14.58
C ASP A 114 19.61 0.14 -13.85
N SER A 115 18.43 0.38 -14.43
CA SER A 115 17.35 1.14 -13.79
C SER A 115 16.89 0.42 -12.53
N ARG A 116 16.83 1.17 -11.43
CA ARG A 116 16.31 0.69 -10.16
C ARG A 116 14.85 0.21 -10.29
N LEU A 117 14.12 0.67 -11.30
CA LEU A 117 12.72 0.29 -11.52
C LEU A 117 12.55 -1.23 -11.76
N HIS A 118 13.58 -1.93 -12.24
CA HIS A 118 13.59 -3.40 -12.32
C HIS A 118 13.52 -4.11 -10.95
N HIS A 119 13.84 -3.40 -9.87
CA HIS A 119 13.74 -3.88 -8.49
C HIS A 119 12.41 -3.53 -7.82
N PHE A 120 11.51 -2.83 -8.51
CA PHE A 120 10.21 -2.48 -7.97
C PHE A 120 9.30 -3.71 -7.84
N LYS A 121 8.74 -3.91 -6.64
CA LYS A 121 7.85 -5.03 -6.30
C LYS A 121 6.50 -4.47 -5.88
N VAL A 122 5.45 -4.87 -6.61
CA VAL A 122 4.08 -4.44 -6.36
C VAL A 122 3.58 -5.13 -5.10
N VAL A 123 2.97 -4.36 -4.20
CA VAL A 123 2.40 -4.84 -2.94
C VAL A 123 0.88 -4.72 -2.92
N ASP A 124 0.34 -3.64 -3.48
CA ASP A 124 -1.10 -3.38 -3.58
C ASP A 124 -1.49 -2.98 -5.01
N LEU A 125 -2.56 -3.58 -5.53
CA LEU A 125 -3.20 -3.16 -6.78
C LEU A 125 -4.46 -2.34 -6.45
N ALA A 126 -4.42 -1.05 -6.76
CA ALA A 126 -5.57 -0.16 -6.57
C ALA A 126 -6.65 -0.42 -7.63
N TYR A 127 -7.79 0.27 -7.49
CA TYR A 127 -8.90 0.18 -8.45
C TYR A 127 -8.55 0.71 -9.86
N THR A 128 -7.52 1.54 -9.99
CA THR A 128 -7.09 2.21 -11.23
C THR A 128 -5.74 1.68 -11.72
N ASP A 129 -5.17 2.28 -12.77
CA ASP A 129 -3.79 2.00 -13.26
C ASP A 129 -2.68 2.47 -12.29
N VAL A 130 -2.98 2.45 -11.00
CA VAL A 130 -2.12 2.83 -9.88
C VAL A 130 -1.81 1.58 -9.07
N CYS A 131 -0.54 1.40 -8.73
CA CYS A 131 -0.12 0.38 -7.79
C CYS A 131 0.74 0.99 -6.68
N VAL A 132 0.79 0.31 -5.55
CA VAL A 132 1.74 0.62 -4.48
C VAL A 132 2.75 -0.50 -4.40
N GLY A 133 4.02 -0.13 -4.23
CA GLY A 133 5.10 -1.10 -4.14
C GLY A 133 6.27 -0.60 -3.32
N LEU A 134 7.31 -1.42 -3.30
CA LEU A 134 8.58 -1.18 -2.62
C LEU A 134 9.74 -1.54 -3.55
N TYR A 135 10.95 -1.12 -3.21
CA TYR A 135 12.15 -1.57 -3.89
C TYR A 135 12.78 -2.75 -3.16
N HIS A 136 13.05 -3.83 -3.90
CA HIS A 136 13.77 -5.01 -3.40
C HIS A 136 15.22 -4.99 -3.89
N ASP A 137 16.06 -4.26 -3.15
CA ASP A 137 17.48 -4.06 -3.46
C ASP A 137 18.33 -3.92 -2.19
N GLU A 138 19.64 -3.76 -2.37
CA GLU A 138 20.61 -3.67 -1.29
C GLU A 138 20.38 -2.45 -0.37
N ALA A 139 19.69 -1.41 -0.84
CA ALA A 139 19.37 -0.25 -0.01
C ALA A 139 18.37 -0.58 1.10
N GLN A 140 17.62 -1.70 0.96
CA GLN A 140 16.65 -2.18 1.95
C GLN A 140 15.69 -1.08 2.40
N ASP A 141 15.19 -0.33 1.42
CA ASP A 141 14.32 0.81 1.66
C ASP A 141 12.98 0.34 2.26
N PRO A 142 12.61 0.77 3.48
CA PRO A 142 11.35 0.39 4.10
C PRO A 142 10.14 1.13 3.52
N GLY A 143 10.36 2.18 2.73
CA GLY A 143 9.33 3.05 2.21
C GLY A 143 8.53 2.44 1.06
N LEU A 144 7.23 2.73 1.08
CA LEU A 144 6.33 2.46 -0.03
C LEU A 144 6.27 3.61 -1.02
N TYR A 145 5.92 3.26 -2.25
CA TYR A 145 5.82 4.18 -3.37
C TYR A 145 4.56 3.91 -4.17
N VAL A 146 3.93 4.98 -4.65
CA VAL A 146 2.87 4.93 -5.64
C VAL A 146 3.48 4.95 -7.03
N PHE A 147 3.07 4.03 -7.90
CA PHE A 147 3.52 3.99 -9.26
C PHE A 147 2.35 3.92 -10.25
N ARG A 148 2.46 4.71 -11.32
CA ARG A 148 1.54 4.78 -12.45
C ARG A 148 2.30 4.37 -13.73
N PRO A 149 2.35 3.07 -14.08
CA PRO A 149 3.17 2.61 -15.19
C PRO A 149 2.89 3.34 -16.52
N ALA A 150 1.62 3.69 -16.77
CA ALA A 150 1.20 4.37 -17.99
C ALA A 150 1.65 5.84 -18.09
N SER A 151 2.10 6.49 -17.01
CA SER A 151 2.53 7.91 -17.07
C SER A 151 3.96 8.08 -17.59
N GLY A 152 4.76 7.02 -17.63
CA GLY A 152 6.19 7.09 -17.97
C GLY A 152 7.04 7.81 -16.90
N GLU A 153 6.49 8.03 -15.72
CA GLU A 153 7.17 8.69 -14.61
C GLU A 153 7.76 7.68 -13.62
N GLN A 154 8.61 8.13 -12.69
CA GLN A 154 9.17 7.26 -11.65
C GLN A 154 8.17 7.05 -10.50
N PRO A 155 8.26 5.95 -9.73
CA PRO A 155 7.48 5.76 -8.51
C PRO A 155 7.68 6.88 -7.49
N TYR A 156 6.59 7.34 -6.87
CA TYR A 156 6.57 8.44 -5.92
C TYR A 156 6.51 7.96 -4.47
N PRO A 157 7.42 8.42 -3.59
CA PRO A 157 7.46 7.96 -2.22
C PRO A 157 6.22 8.40 -1.44
N LEU A 158 5.61 7.46 -0.72
CA LEU A 158 4.52 7.75 0.22
C LEU A 158 5.01 8.18 1.60
N TYR A 159 6.30 7.95 1.90
CA TYR A 159 6.90 8.12 3.22
C TYR A 159 6.24 7.26 4.31
N LEU A 160 5.68 6.13 3.92
CA LEU A 160 5.03 5.15 4.80
C LEU A 160 5.70 3.80 4.63
N ASP A 161 5.75 3.02 5.70
CA ASP A 161 5.94 1.57 5.60
C ASP A 161 4.60 0.85 5.39
N LEU A 162 4.64 -0.48 5.27
CA LEU A 162 3.44 -1.28 5.01
C LEU A 162 2.41 -1.18 6.13
N LEU A 163 2.83 -1.16 7.40
CA LEU A 163 1.92 -1.03 8.54
C LEU A 163 1.24 0.35 8.57
N GLY A 164 1.99 1.43 8.34
CA GLY A 164 1.48 2.79 8.25
C GLY A 164 0.47 2.93 7.10
N TYR A 165 0.78 2.33 5.95
CA TYR A 165 -0.14 2.27 4.82
C TYR A 165 -1.45 1.54 5.16
N ALA A 166 -1.37 0.36 5.78
CA ALA A 166 -2.57 -0.39 6.16
C ALA A 166 -3.42 0.34 7.22
N ARG A 167 -2.80 1.08 8.15
CA ARG A 167 -3.54 1.93 9.09
C ARG A 167 -4.36 3.00 8.37
N LEU A 168 -3.82 3.63 7.33
CA LEU A 168 -4.54 4.63 6.53
C LEU A 168 -5.60 4.00 5.63
N LEU A 169 -5.34 2.79 5.12
CA LEU A 169 -6.32 2.00 4.37
C LEU A 169 -7.63 1.83 5.16
N THR A 170 -7.58 1.62 6.48
CA THR A 170 -8.81 1.50 7.30
C THR A 170 -9.67 2.77 7.32
N LYS A 171 -9.06 3.93 7.07
CA LYS A 171 -9.77 5.22 7.03
C LYS A 171 -10.34 5.49 5.65
N SER A 172 -9.58 5.17 4.60
CA SER A 172 -10.02 5.34 3.21
C SER A 172 -10.90 4.20 2.71
N LEU A 173 -10.90 3.05 3.41
CA LEU A 173 -11.54 1.80 3.01
C LEU A 173 -11.14 1.35 1.60
N GLY A 174 -9.95 1.74 1.14
CA GLY A 174 -9.51 1.48 -0.24
C GLY A 174 -10.29 2.23 -1.31
N TYR A 175 -10.95 3.34 -0.96
CA TYR A 175 -11.62 4.21 -1.92
C TYR A 175 -10.72 4.55 -3.11
N GLN A 176 -11.31 4.62 -4.30
CA GLN A 176 -10.61 4.87 -5.54
C GLN A 176 -9.60 6.03 -5.42
N ASN A 177 -8.35 5.79 -5.84
CA ASN A 177 -7.26 6.77 -5.85
C ASN A 177 -6.85 7.35 -4.48
N TRP A 178 -7.23 6.73 -3.35
CA TRP A 178 -6.84 7.23 -2.03
C TRP A 178 -5.31 7.36 -1.85
N GLN A 179 -4.51 6.56 -2.56
CA GLN A 179 -3.06 6.64 -2.54
C GLN A 179 -2.54 7.91 -3.23
N ILE A 180 -3.24 8.41 -4.25
CA ILE A 180 -2.93 9.69 -4.90
C ILE A 180 -3.22 10.85 -3.95
N ALA A 181 -4.32 10.76 -3.19
CA ALA A 181 -4.63 11.75 -2.17
C ALA A 181 -3.52 11.87 -1.11
N LEU A 182 -2.85 10.77 -0.75
CA LEU A 182 -1.67 10.83 0.14
C LEU A 182 -0.54 11.68 -0.45
N LEU A 183 -0.26 11.55 -1.76
CA LEU A 183 0.78 12.36 -2.42
C LEU A 183 0.42 13.85 -2.40
N GLN A 184 -0.87 14.20 -2.47
CA GLN A 184 -1.32 15.60 -2.38
C GLN A 184 -1.14 16.21 -0.98
N LEU A 185 -0.97 15.40 0.07
CA LEU A 185 -0.70 15.88 1.43
C LEU A 185 0.78 16.24 1.66
N LEU A 186 1.67 15.82 0.75
CA LEU A 186 3.08 16.11 0.83
C LEU A 186 3.36 17.59 0.44
N PRO A 187 4.43 18.20 0.97
CA PRO A 187 4.82 19.57 0.61
C PRO A 187 5.17 19.67 -0.88
N ASP A 188 4.97 20.83 -1.49
CA ASP A 188 5.49 21.12 -2.85
C ASP A 188 6.97 21.48 -2.75
N ASP A 189 7.82 20.46 -2.84
CA ASP A 189 9.29 20.56 -2.71
C ASP A 189 10.03 20.27 -4.03
N GLY A 190 9.31 20.28 -5.15
CA GLY A 190 9.85 19.99 -6.48
C GLY A 190 10.07 18.51 -6.78
N ILE A 191 10.06 17.65 -5.75
CA ILE A 191 10.14 16.20 -5.83
C ILE A 191 8.74 15.59 -5.74
N ASN A 192 7.94 16.10 -4.82
CA ASN A 192 6.55 15.74 -4.71
C ASN A 192 5.76 16.31 -5.89
N ILE A 193 5.27 15.44 -6.75
CA ILE A 193 4.39 15.84 -7.84
C ILE A 193 2.91 15.64 -7.51
N GLY A 194 2.54 15.30 -6.26
CA GLY A 194 1.16 15.02 -5.89
C GLY A 194 0.19 16.13 -6.31
N HIS A 195 0.64 17.38 -6.27
CA HIS A 195 -0.09 18.57 -6.73
C HIS A 195 -0.14 18.74 -8.27
N ARG A 196 0.74 18.06 -9.00
CA ARG A 196 0.88 18.07 -10.47
C ARG A 196 0.25 16.85 -11.14
N LEU A 197 0.10 15.75 -10.39
CA LEU A 197 -0.80 14.67 -10.76
C LEU A 197 -2.19 15.30 -10.85
N GLU A 198 -2.74 15.35 -12.07
CA GLU A 198 -4.00 16.06 -12.35
C GLU A 198 -5.01 15.88 -11.21
N PRO A 199 -5.46 16.97 -10.56
CA PRO A 199 -6.51 16.89 -9.59
C PRO A 199 -7.85 17.04 -10.31
N GLU A 200 -8.56 15.93 -10.50
CA GLU A 200 -10.02 15.96 -10.44
C GLU A 200 -10.56 15.24 -9.19
N TYR A 201 -9.78 15.17 -8.10
CA TYR A 201 -10.25 14.45 -6.90
C TYR A 201 -10.23 15.28 -5.59
N PRO A 202 -10.97 16.41 -5.48
CA PRO A 202 -11.58 16.80 -4.19
C PRO A 202 -12.51 15.71 -3.62
N GLU A 203 -12.75 14.64 -4.39
CA GLU A 203 -13.58 13.51 -4.08
C GLU A 203 -13.20 12.69 -2.85
N LEU A 204 -11.92 12.52 -2.44
CA LEU A 204 -11.67 11.67 -1.25
C LEU A 204 -12.41 12.23 -0.04
N ARG A 205 -12.27 13.54 0.22
CA ARG A 205 -12.98 14.20 1.32
C ARG A 205 -14.50 14.13 1.11
N GLU A 206 -14.98 14.51 -0.07
CA GLU A 206 -16.41 14.61 -0.36
C GLU A 206 -17.11 13.24 -0.36
N MET A 207 -16.55 12.26 -1.08
CA MET A 207 -17.07 10.89 -1.23
C MET A 207 -17.01 10.14 0.09
N MET A 208 -15.87 10.16 0.79
CA MET A 208 -15.76 9.46 2.06
C MET A 208 -16.67 10.08 3.11
N SER A 209 -16.79 11.41 3.16
CA SER A 209 -17.75 12.06 4.08
C SER A 209 -19.21 11.75 3.74
N ALA A 210 -19.53 11.51 2.46
CA ALA A 210 -20.88 11.14 2.05
C ALA A 210 -21.25 9.69 2.41
N TRP A 211 -20.28 8.78 2.37
CA TRP A 211 -20.53 7.33 2.52
C TRP A 211 -20.14 6.76 3.88
N VAL A 212 -19.17 7.36 4.57
CA VAL A 212 -18.61 6.85 5.82
C VAL A 212 -18.88 7.88 6.93
N PRO A 213 -19.92 7.68 7.77
CA PRO A 213 -20.39 8.67 8.73
C PRO A 213 -19.32 9.17 9.72
N GLU A 214 -18.37 8.30 10.07
CA GLU A 214 -17.27 8.58 10.99
C GLU A 214 -15.99 9.08 10.30
N PHE A 215 -15.99 9.27 8.98
CA PHE A 215 -14.82 9.76 8.28
C PHE A 215 -14.56 11.22 8.61
N ASP A 216 -13.37 11.48 9.14
CA ASP A 216 -12.85 12.82 9.41
C ASP A 216 -11.57 13.01 8.60
N TYR A 217 -11.65 13.91 7.63
CA TYR A 217 -10.53 14.22 6.74
C TYR A 217 -9.33 14.80 7.51
N GLU A 218 -9.56 15.66 8.50
CA GLU A 218 -8.47 16.25 9.28
C GLU A 218 -7.81 15.19 10.15
N ALA A 219 -8.58 14.26 10.71
CA ALA A 219 -8.04 13.11 11.43
C ALA A 219 -7.24 12.17 10.52
N PHE A 220 -7.68 11.96 9.27
CA PHE A 220 -6.94 11.20 8.25
C PHE A 220 -5.59 11.86 7.94
N VAL A 221 -5.58 13.18 7.72
CA VAL A 221 -4.36 13.95 7.45
C VAL A 221 -3.41 13.91 8.66
N ALA A 222 -3.91 14.12 9.87
CA ALA A 222 -3.10 14.05 11.09
C ALA A 222 -2.49 12.66 11.28
N GLN A 223 -3.27 11.60 11.02
CA GLN A 223 -2.78 10.23 11.09
C GLN A 223 -1.71 9.96 10.04
N TYR A 224 -1.86 10.48 8.81
CA TYR A 224 -0.82 10.37 7.79
C TYR A 224 0.49 11.00 8.25
N GLN A 225 0.43 12.22 8.78
CA GLN A 225 1.60 12.94 9.31
C GLN A 225 2.27 12.21 10.48
N GLU A 226 1.49 11.58 11.36
CA GLU A 226 2.02 10.81 12.49
C GLU A 226 2.76 9.54 12.03
N LEU A 227 2.24 8.87 11.00
CA LEU A 227 2.74 7.60 10.48
C LEU A 227 3.92 7.76 9.52
N GLN A 228 4.26 8.99 9.10
CA GLN A 228 5.40 9.21 8.22
C GLN A 228 6.71 8.71 8.84
N LEU A 229 7.52 8.02 8.03
CA LEU A 229 8.85 7.58 8.39
C LEU A 229 9.73 8.82 8.67
N ARG A 230 10.11 9.02 9.94
CA ARG A 230 10.94 10.17 10.36
C ARG A 230 12.40 9.96 9.97
N ASN A 231 13.06 11.04 9.53
CA ASN A 231 14.47 11.02 9.06
C ASN A 231 14.72 10.02 7.92
N TYR A 232 13.68 9.66 7.18
CA TYR A 232 13.77 8.78 6.03
C TYR A 232 14.01 9.62 4.76
N THR A 233 15.01 9.22 3.99
CA THR A 233 15.25 9.76 2.65
C THR A 233 15.06 8.62 1.66
N PRO A 234 14.06 8.71 0.76
CA PRO A 234 13.85 7.69 -0.25
C PRO A 234 15.12 7.47 -1.06
N SER A 235 15.56 6.22 -1.14
CA SER A 235 16.87 5.86 -1.70
C SER A 235 17.02 6.18 -3.19
N GLY A 236 15.91 6.45 -3.91
CA GLY A 236 15.91 6.94 -5.30
C GLY A 236 16.05 8.46 -5.45
N LEU A 237 16.01 9.22 -4.36
CA LEU A 237 16.13 10.69 -4.36
C LEU A 237 17.48 11.19 -3.81
N ALA A 238 18.28 10.31 -3.22
CA ALA A 238 19.52 10.66 -2.54
C ALA A 238 20.68 11.06 -3.49
N THR A 239 20.51 11.02 -4.81
CA THR A 239 21.59 11.12 -5.80
C THR A 239 21.63 12.40 -6.64
N SER A 240 20.92 13.47 -6.28
CA SER A 240 21.02 14.75 -7.01
C SER A 240 22.02 15.76 -6.39
N SER A 241 22.69 15.43 -5.28
CA SER A 241 23.66 16.31 -4.62
C SER A 241 25.10 15.79 -4.70
N SER A 242 25.62 15.55 -5.90
CA SER A 242 27.06 15.36 -6.15
C SER A 242 27.39 15.48 -7.65
N SER A 243 27.25 16.67 -8.24
CA SER A 243 28.02 17.04 -9.43
C SER A 243 28.25 18.55 -9.44
N THR A 244 29.36 18.99 -8.84
CA THR A 244 30.02 20.27 -9.13
C THR A 244 31.38 19.97 -9.73
#